data_AF-A0A927QQX3-F1
#
_entry.id   AF-A0A927QQX3-F1
#
_cell.length_a   1.000
_cell.length_b   1.000
_cell.length_c   1.000
_cell.angle_alpha   90.00
_cell.angle_beta   90.00
_cell.angle_gamma   90.00
#
_symmetry.space_group_name_H-M   'P 1'
#
loop_
_entity.id
_entity.type
_entity.pdbx_description
1 polymer ?
#
loop_
_entity_poly.entity_id
_entity_poly.type
_entity_poly.pdbx_seq_one_letter_code
_entity_poly.pdbx_strand_id
1 'polypeptide(L)'
;MKFLHRIFFLLTLIWFTCSIPLHSFAAGEEELKPNMLTLTESTALYEEPNLSSPTGVELQPQMVKLAGSNRSKQPMWEDTAWYQIETWLGYKWIYVSKAIPFRAYTAKEPPALLMKETELYDAPFLDRGTGIKIAPQYVDRNAFVQGYFRISTWLGEKWIPIDEQVIVPQPMEPKPLKLVPGSPVYDKADYSSKPARIMETPVRVVAFEKYQRWYHIHTENGDAWYSPFIGPSDKVAPADKELNLPEGIPIREYAFDTYQLHSLCQLSAQTIRAYEKRGDWYHVQACGSDGWVLVPDPAFRITDETQRISLDIQSIRWDGERTILQGRLKLSESLNSLDHPVFFELLYLDANANELGRMAGNIDSMDSGDINELTLKTEGNLSSYSNMVLRYVDSVNPGLSTHPAN
;
A
#
# COMPACT_ATOMS: atom_id res chain seq x y z
N MET A 1 -16.24 -81.86 -29.42
CA MET A 1 -16.71 -81.43 -30.76
C MET A 1 -17.33 -80.04 -30.59
N LYS A 2 -16.62 -78.97 -30.95
CA LYS A 2 -16.61 -78.33 -32.28
C LYS A 2 -18.01 -77.87 -32.74
N PHE A 3 -18.12 -76.55 -32.96
CA PHE A 3 -18.85 -75.87 -34.06
C PHE A 3 -20.40 -75.87 -33.94
N LEU A 4 -21.21 -74.85 -34.26
CA LEU A 4 -21.05 -73.54 -34.91
C LEU A 4 -22.44 -72.80 -34.92
N HIS A 5 -22.45 -71.47 -35.17
CA HIS A 5 -23.54 -70.58 -35.67
C HIS A 5 -24.29 -69.75 -34.61
N ARG A 6 -24.05 -68.42 -34.49
CA ARG A 6 -24.44 -67.27 -35.35
C ARG A 6 -25.95 -66.97 -35.34
N ILE A 7 -26.34 -65.87 -34.69
CA ILE A 7 -27.40 -64.88 -35.05
C ILE A 7 -27.09 -63.63 -34.19
N PHE A 8 -26.43 -62.60 -34.72
CA PHE A 8 -27.00 -61.38 -35.31
C PHE A 8 -28.00 -60.65 -34.39
N PHE A 9 -27.53 -59.66 -33.63
CA PHE A 9 -28.33 -58.47 -33.32
C PHE A 9 -27.42 -57.24 -33.16
N LEU A 10 -27.73 -56.24 -33.98
CA LEU A 10 -27.16 -54.89 -34.03
C LEU A 10 -27.20 -54.22 -32.66
N LEU A 11 -26.09 -53.62 -32.25
CA LEU A 11 -26.10 -52.47 -31.36
C LEU A 11 -25.16 -51.41 -31.93
N THR A 12 -25.75 -50.51 -32.70
CA THR A 12 -25.12 -49.31 -33.24
C THR A 12 -24.79 -48.36 -32.08
N LEU A 13 -23.51 -48.26 -31.76
CA LEU A 13 -22.96 -47.26 -30.85
C LEU A 13 -22.98 -45.90 -31.58
N ILE A 14 -23.95 -45.05 -31.25
CA ILE A 14 -24.02 -43.67 -31.73
C ILE A 14 -22.89 -42.89 -31.03
N TRP A 15 -21.85 -42.56 -31.80
CA TRP A 15 -20.86 -41.56 -31.41
C TRP A 15 -21.54 -40.19 -31.41
N PHE A 16 -21.93 -39.72 -30.23
CA PHE A 16 -22.25 -38.31 -30.00
C PHE A 16 -20.92 -37.53 -29.99
N THR A 17 -20.47 -37.08 -31.15
CA THR A 17 -19.52 -35.97 -31.21
C THR A 17 -20.27 -34.73 -30.74
N CYS A 18 -20.10 -34.39 -29.46
CA CYS A 18 -20.46 -33.08 -28.95
C CYS A 18 -19.57 -32.06 -29.65
N SER A 19 -20.03 -31.55 -30.79
CA SER A 19 -19.52 -30.33 -31.39
C SER A 19 -19.82 -29.21 -30.40
N ILE A 20 -18.87 -28.95 -29.51
CA ILE A 20 -18.84 -27.70 -28.74
C ILE A 20 -18.72 -26.62 -29.81
N PRO A 21 -19.71 -25.73 -29.99
CA PRO A 21 -19.50 -24.56 -30.81
C PRO A 21 -18.40 -23.77 -30.12
N LEU A 22 -17.21 -23.73 -30.74
CA LEU A 22 -16.23 -22.69 -30.49
C LEU A 22 -16.99 -21.38 -30.73
N HIS A 23 -17.53 -20.82 -29.66
CA HIS A 23 -17.83 -19.41 -29.61
C HIS A 23 -16.48 -18.75 -29.74
N SER A 24 -16.15 -18.42 -30.98
CA SER A 24 -15.14 -17.43 -31.27
C SER A 24 -15.55 -16.22 -30.44
N PHE A 25 -14.81 -15.97 -29.36
CA PHE A 25 -14.81 -14.65 -28.74
C PHE A 25 -14.30 -13.73 -29.84
N ALA A 26 -15.24 -13.16 -30.60
CA ALA A 26 -14.98 -11.94 -31.33
C ALA A 26 -14.55 -10.94 -30.26
N ALA A 27 -13.24 -10.73 -30.12
CA ALA A 27 -12.71 -9.53 -29.51
C ALA A 27 -13.41 -8.39 -30.24
N GLY A 28 -14.32 -7.70 -29.55
CA GLY A 28 -14.96 -6.52 -30.08
C GLY A 28 -13.84 -5.62 -30.56
N GLU A 29 -13.78 -5.40 -31.87
CA GLU A 29 -12.84 -4.50 -32.49
C GLU A 29 -13.06 -3.15 -31.81
N GLU A 30 -12.11 -2.75 -30.97
CA GLU A 30 -12.13 -1.49 -30.26
C GLU A 30 -12.07 -0.41 -31.33
N GLU A 31 -13.23 0.13 -31.71
CA GLU A 31 -13.35 1.21 -32.66
C GLU A 31 -12.60 2.41 -32.06
N LEU A 32 -11.32 2.54 -32.43
CA LEU A 32 -10.46 3.64 -32.01
C LEU A 32 -11.12 4.93 -32.49
N LYS A 33 -11.86 5.58 -31.58
CA LYS A 33 -12.41 6.91 -31.84
C LYS A 33 -11.27 7.80 -32.34
N PRO A 34 -11.54 8.68 -33.33
CA PRO A 34 -10.50 9.58 -33.84
C PRO A 34 -9.83 10.29 -32.67
N ASN A 35 -8.50 10.38 -32.72
CA ASN A 35 -7.70 11.03 -31.70
C ASN A 35 -8.14 12.51 -31.68
N MET A 36 -8.95 12.93 -30.70
CA MET A 36 -9.48 14.29 -30.60
C MET A 36 -8.74 15.05 -29.51
N LEU A 37 -8.72 16.38 -29.63
CA LEU A 37 -8.17 17.29 -28.63
C LEU A 37 -9.25 18.32 -28.27
N THR A 38 -9.52 18.53 -26.98
CA THR A 38 -10.46 19.58 -26.56
C THR A 38 -9.67 20.83 -26.17
N LEU A 39 -9.91 21.92 -26.90
CA LEU A 39 -9.39 23.24 -26.59
C LEU A 39 -10.34 23.91 -25.59
N THR A 40 -9.80 24.33 -24.44
CA THR A 40 -10.58 24.94 -23.36
C THR A 40 -10.52 26.47 -23.37
N GLU A 41 -9.65 27.05 -24.21
CA GLU A 41 -9.40 28.49 -24.33
C GLU A 41 -9.13 28.88 -25.80
N SER A 42 -9.12 30.19 -26.08
CA SER A 42 -8.71 30.68 -27.41
C SER A 42 -7.28 30.25 -27.69
N THR A 43 -7.05 29.57 -28.81
CA THR A 43 -5.78 28.91 -29.13
C THR A 43 -5.26 29.38 -30.48
N ALA A 44 -4.09 30.02 -30.52
CA ALA A 44 -3.47 30.47 -31.75
C ALA A 44 -2.94 29.31 -32.62
N LEU A 45 -3.07 29.45 -33.94
CA LEU A 45 -2.56 28.52 -34.94
C LEU A 45 -1.20 28.96 -35.47
N TYR A 46 -0.31 27.99 -35.70
CA TYR A 46 1.07 28.17 -36.17
C TYR A 46 1.36 27.28 -37.38
N GLU A 47 2.27 27.74 -38.24
CA GLU A 47 2.73 26.95 -39.40
C GLU A 47 3.74 25.87 -39.00
N GLU A 48 4.53 26.12 -37.95
CA GLU A 48 5.54 25.22 -37.41
C GLU A 48 5.39 25.09 -35.89
N PRO A 49 5.97 24.05 -35.24
CA PRO A 49 5.92 23.89 -33.79
C PRO A 49 6.88 24.85 -33.06
N ASN A 50 6.75 26.15 -33.32
CA ASN A 50 7.50 27.22 -32.67
C ASN A 50 6.68 28.53 -32.62
N LEU A 51 6.93 29.35 -31.59
CA LEU A 51 6.18 30.59 -31.33
C LEU A 51 6.44 31.69 -32.39
N SER A 52 7.45 31.53 -33.23
CA SER A 52 7.84 32.51 -34.25
C SER A 52 7.07 32.35 -35.56
N SER A 53 6.16 31.38 -35.67
CA SER A 53 5.43 31.04 -36.90
C SER A 53 3.90 31.22 -36.83
N PRO A 54 3.35 32.30 -36.21
CA PRO A 54 1.91 32.45 -36.07
C PRO A 54 1.24 32.67 -37.43
N THR A 55 0.07 32.06 -37.62
CA THR A 55 -0.77 32.28 -38.82
C THR A 55 -1.61 33.55 -38.73
N GLY A 56 -1.70 34.16 -37.55
CA GLY A 56 -2.64 35.26 -37.25
C GLY A 56 -4.09 34.80 -37.03
N VAL A 57 -4.35 33.49 -37.00
CA VAL A 57 -5.67 32.89 -36.75
C VAL A 57 -5.71 32.24 -35.38
N GLU A 58 -6.84 32.37 -34.68
CA GLU A 58 -7.11 31.69 -33.41
C GLU A 58 -8.36 30.83 -33.50
N LEU A 59 -8.33 29.70 -32.81
CA LEU A 59 -9.47 28.82 -32.59
C LEU A 59 -10.11 29.14 -31.25
N GLN A 60 -11.42 29.38 -31.25
CA GLN A 60 -12.21 29.41 -30.02
C GLN A 60 -12.28 28.01 -29.37
N PRO A 61 -12.61 27.90 -28.06
CA PRO A 61 -12.76 26.61 -27.38
C PRO A 61 -13.65 25.64 -28.16
N GLN A 62 -13.10 24.51 -28.57
CA GLN A 62 -13.78 23.51 -29.40
C GLN A 62 -13.03 22.16 -29.38
N MET A 63 -13.66 21.12 -29.91
CA MET A 63 -12.99 19.85 -30.18
C MET A 63 -12.36 19.87 -31.57
N VAL A 64 -11.07 19.51 -31.66
CA VAL A 64 -10.32 19.44 -32.91
C VAL A 64 -9.73 18.03 -33.12
N LYS A 65 -9.51 17.65 -34.37
CA LYS A 65 -8.92 16.35 -34.72
C LYS A 65 -7.41 16.42 -34.63
N LEU A 66 -6.82 15.52 -33.85
CA LEU A 66 -5.39 15.45 -33.59
C LEU A 66 -4.69 14.63 -34.68
N ALA A 67 -3.78 15.26 -35.40
CA ALA A 67 -2.98 14.65 -36.47
C ALA A 67 -1.60 14.17 -35.97
N GLY A 68 -1.03 14.81 -34.95
CA GLY A 68 0.28 14.45 -34.41
C GLY A 68 0.69 15.28 -33.20
N SER A 69 1.83 14.95 -32.60
CA SER A 69 2.44 15.76 -31.53
C SER A 69 3.96 15.67 -31.58
N ASN A 70 4.67 16.69 -31.12
CA ASN A 70 6.13 16.65 -30.96
C ASN A 70 6.57 16.01 -29.62
N ARG A 71 5.64 15.46 -28.84
CA ARG A 71 5.85 15.04 -27.44
C ARG A 71 6.94 13.98 -27.26
N SER A 72 7.25 13.20 -28.29
CA SER A 72 8.36 12.22 -28.25
C SER A 72 9.74 12.85 -28.02
N LYS A 73 9.86 14.17 -28.16
CA LYS A 73 11.11 14.92 -27.96
C LYS A 73 11.12 15.80 -26.70
N GLN A 74 10.04 15.83 -25.91
CA GLN A 74 9.94 16.69 -24.73
C GLN A 74 9.87 15.87 -23.42
N PRO A 75 10.46 16.36 -22.32
CA PRO A 75 10.35 15.72 -21.01
C PRO A 75 8.89 15.64 -20.56
N MET A 76 8.53 14.55 -19.87
CA MET A 76 7.16 14.26 -19.42
C MET A 76 6.55 15.33 -18.48
N TRP A 77 7.37 16.25 -17.95
CA TRP A 77 7.03 17.25 -16.94
C TRP A 77 6.83 18.68 -17.49
N GLU A 78 6.97 18.91 -18.80
CA GLU A 78 6.55 20.19 -19.39
C GLU A 78 5.05 20.13 -19.73
N ASP A 79 4.27 20.99 -19.07
CA ASP A 79 2.82 21.14 -19.30
C ASP A 79 2.50 21.78 -20.67
N THR A 80 3.53 22.12 -21.45
CA THR A 80 3.39 22.74 -22.77
C THR A 80 3.89 21.81 -23.86
N ALA A 81 3.02 21.48 -24.81
CA ALA A 81 3.38 20.67 -25.97
C ALA A 81 2.82 21.27 -27.27
N TRP A 82 3.50 20.95 -28.37
CA TRP A 82 3.02 21.28 -29.70
C TRP A 82 2.21 20.11 -30.26
N TYR A 83 0.97 20.41 -30.62
CA TYR A 83 0.07 19.46 -31.27
C TYR A 83 -0.19 19.89 -32.69
N GLN A 84 -0.16 18.95 -33.63
CA GLN A 84 -0.60 19.17 -35.00
C GLN A 84 -2.06 18.75 -35.09
N ILE A 85 -2.91 19.65 -35.58
CA ILE A 85 -4.35 19.45 -35.71
C ILE A 85 -4.81 19.66 -37.15
N GLU A 86 -5.92 19.02 -37.50
CA GLU A 86 -6.57 19.23 -38.79
C GLU A 86 -7.50 20.45 -38.69
N THR A 87 -7.29 21.44 -39.57
CA THR A 87 -8.10 22.67 -39.65
C THR A 87 -8.55 22.90 -41.09
N TRP A 88 -9.43 23.88 -41.31
CA TRP A 88 -9.83 24.28 -42.67
C TRP A 88 -8.68 24.92 -43.48
N LEU A 89 -7.57 25.31 -42.83
CA LEU A 89 -6.33 25.79 -43.46
C LEU A 89 -5.32 24.65 -43.70
N GLY A 90 -5.76 23.40 -43.58
CA GLY A 90 -4.89 22.21 -43.56
C GLY A 90 -4.33 21.92 -42.18
N TYR A 91 -3.24 21.17 -42.13
CA TYR A 91 -2.57 20.86 -40.87
C TYR A 91 -1.88 22.09 -40.30
N LYS A 92 -2.17 22.39 -39.04
CA LYS A 92 -1.58 23.50 -38.29
C LYS A 92 -1.12 23.03 -36.92
N TRP A 93 -0.14 23.75 -36.38
CA TRP A 93 0.38 23.52 -35.05
C TRP A 93 -0.32 24.44 -34.06
N ILE A 94 -0.56 23.91 -32.86
CA ILE A 94 -1.04 24.67 -31.72
C ILE A 94 -0.09 24.45 -30.57
N TYR A 95 0.20 25.53 -29.85
CA TYR A 95 0.93 25.49 -28.60
C TYR A 95 -0.09 25.54 -27.48
N VAL A 96 -0.20 24.46 -26.71
CA VAL A 96 -1.19 24.39 -25.64
C VAL A 96 -0.50 24.08 -24.33
N SER A 97 -0.68 24.98 -23.36
CA SER A 97 -0.31 24.78 -21.96
C SER A 97 -1.37 24.01 -21.18
N LYS A 98 -2.62 23.96 -21.68
CA LYS A 98 -3.79 23.34 -21.04
C LYS A 98 -4.69 22.57 -22.03
N ALA A 99 -4.09 21.76 -22.90
CA ALA A 99 -4.85 20.86 -23.75
C ALA A 99 -5.22 19.58 -22.99
N ILE A 100 -6.45 19.12 -23.18
CA ILE A 100 -6.89 17.81 -22.73
C ILE A 100 -6.78 16.85 -23.93
N PRO A 101 -5.70 16.05 -24.06
CA PRO A 101 -5.67 14.98 -25.05
C PRO A 101 -6.79 14.01 -24.72
N PHE A 102 -7.77 13.90 -25.62
CA PHE A 102 -8.89 13.00 -25.41
C PHE A 102 -8.44 11.59 -25.75
N ARG A 103 -7.85 10.89 -24.76
CA ARG A 103 -7.86 9.43 -24.76
C ARG A 103 -9.19 9.01 -24.15
N ALA A 104 -10.20 8.79 -25.00
CA ALA A 104 -11.36 8.02 -24.57
C ALA A 104 -10.87 6.63 -24.22
N TYR A 105 -10.86 6.30 -22.94
CA TYR A 105 -11.04 4.90 -22.56
C TYR A 105 -12.51 4.60 -22.87
N THR A 106 -12.73 3.83 -23.94
CA THR A 106 -14.06 3.39 -24.37
C THR A 106 -14.62 2.26 -23.49
N ALA A 107 -13.80 1.71 -22.59
CA ALA A 107 -14.26 0.75 -21.59
C ALA A 107 -14.98 1.49 -20.45
N LYS A 108 -16.16 0.99 -20.05
CA LYS A 108 -16.81 1.37 -18.80
C LYS A 108 -15.86 1.05 -17.65
N GLU A 109 -15.17 2.05 -17.13
CA GLU A 109 -14.26 1.87 -16.02
C GLU A 109 -15.02 1.52 -14.72
N PRO A 110 -14.41 0.80 -13.77
CA PRO A 110 -14.98 0.62 -12.45
C PRO A 110 -15.32 1.97 -11.81
N PRO A 111 -16.40 2.09 -11.01
CA PRO A 111 -16.68 3.32 -10.29
C PRO A 111 -15.53 3.65 -9.33
N ALA A 112 -15.34 4.94 -9.04
CA ALA A 112 -14.47 5.38 -7.96
C ALA A 112 -15.29 5.66 -6.70
N LEU A 113 -14.73 5.37 -5.54
CA LEU A 113 -15.28 5.74 -4.24
C LEU A 113 -14.57 6.99 -3.73
N LEU A 114 -15.35 8.03 -3.44
CA LEU A 114 -14.88 9.26 -2.82
C LEU A 114 -14.99 9.14 -1.30
N MET A 115 -13.88 9.33 -0.59
CA MET A 115 -13.84 9.16 0.88
C MET A 115 -14.10 10.45 1.66
N LYS A 116 -14.19 11.60 0.98
CA LYS A 116 -14.44 12.93 1.55
C LYS A 116 -15.34 13.76 0.63
N GLU A 117 -15.64 14.98 1.07
CA GLU A 117 -16.14 16.00 0.16
C GLU A 117 -15.11 16.32 -0.92
N THR A 118 -15.47 16.14 -2.18
CA THR A 118 -14.58 16.32 -3.32
C THR A 118 -15.04 17.50 -4.17
N GLU A 119 -14.14 18.43 -4.46
CA GLU A 119 -14.43 19.58 -5.32
C GLU A 119 -14.55 19.17 -6.78
N LEU A 120 -15.52 19.77 -7.48
CA LEU A 120 -15.76 19.60 -8.90
C LEU A 120 -15.02 20.68 -9.69
N TYR A 121 -14.47 20.29 -10.83
CA TYR A 121 -13.74 21.16 -11.74
C TYR A 121 -14.36 21.14 -13.13
N ASP A 122 -14.36 22.28 -13.83
CA ASP A 122 -14.83 22.36 -15.22
C ASP A 122 -13.80 21.80 -16.22
N ALA A 123 -12.54 21.71 -15.81
CA ALA A 123 -11.44 21.11 -16.57
C ALA A 123 -10.43 20.47 -15.59
N PRO A 124 -9.57 19.52 -16.01
CA PRO A 124 -8.67 18.76 -15.12
C PRO A 124 -7.44 19.58 -14.72
N PHE A 125 -7.66 20.78 -14.17
CA PHE A 125 -6.63 21.73 -13.74
C PHE A 125 -7.03 22.38 -12.42
N LEU A 126 -6.07 22.59 -11.52
CA LEU A 126 -6.33 23.13 -10.18
C LEU A 126 -6.97 24.53 -10.18
N ASP A 127 -6.73 25.35 -11.22
CA ASP A 127 -7.29 26.70 -11.37
C ASP A 127 -8.67 26.72 -12.05
N ARG A 128 -9.32 25.56 -12.18
CA ARG A 128 -10.63 25.39 -12.82
C ARG A 128 -11.68 24.82 -11.87
N GLY A 129 -11.47 25.02 -10.57
CA GLY A 129 -12.41 24.64 -9.51
C GLY A 129 -13.71 25.41 -9.66
N THR A 130 -14.83 24.71 -9.50
CA THR A 130 -16.16 25.33 -9.54
C THR A 130 -16.57 25.92 -8.18
N GLY A 131 -15.82 25.64 -7.12
CA GLY A 131 -16.20 25.93 -5.73
C GLY A 131 -17.33 25.02 -5.19
N ILE A 132 -17.84 24.10 -6.01
CA ILE A 132 -18.88 23.15 -5.62
C ILE A 132 -18.24 21.82 -5.23
N LYS A 133 -18.71 21.23 -4.14
CA LYS A 133 -18.26 19.94 -3.64
C LYS A 133 -19.37 18.90 -3.66
N ILE A 134 -18.99 17.65 -3.83
CA ILE A 134 -19.88 16.50 -3.68
C ILE A 134 -19.47 15.68 -2.46
N ALA A 135 -20.45 15.16 -1.73
CA ALA A 135 -20.22 14.33 -0.55
C ALA A 135 -19.54 12.98 -0.91
N PRO A 136 -18.94 12.27 0.07
CA PRO A 136 -18.43 10.91 -0.11
C PRO A 136 -19.47 9.99 -0.76
N GLN A 137 -19.13 9.38 -1.89
CA GLN A 137 -20.03 8.49 -2.64
C GLN A 137 -19.27 7.73 -3.73
N TYR A 138 -19.92 6.72 -4.32
CA TYR A 138 -19.47 6.12 -5.57
C TYR A 138 -19.80 7.02 -6.75
N VAL A 139 -18.87 7.18 -7.68
CA VAL A 139 -19.03 7.95 -8.91
C VAL A 139 -18.60 7.11 -10.13
N ASP A 140 -19.44 7.12 -11.16
CA ASP A 140 -19.10 6.53 -12.44
C ASP A 140 -18.06 7.39 -13.16
N ARG A 141 -17.00 6.74 -13.65
CA ARG A 141 -15.90 7.39 -14.35
C ARG A 141 -16.02 7.16 -15.85
N ASN A 142 -15.88 8.21 -16.63
CA ASN A 142 -15.99 8.13 -18.09
C ASN A 142 -14.77 8.72 -18.85
N ALA A 143 -13.79 9.29 -18.14
CA ALA A 143 -12.47 9.62 -18.68
C ALA A 143 -11.43 9.77 -17.56
N PHE A 144 -10.15 9.66 -17.92
CA PHE A 144 -9.01 9.96 -17.06
C PHE A 144 -7.99 10.84 -17.81
N VAL A 145 -7.60 11.97 -17.21
CA VAL A 145 -6.62 12.90 -17.79
C VAL A 145 -5.82 13.55 -16.67
N GLN A 146 -4.49 13.53 -16.77
CA GLN A 146 -3.57 14.30 -15.90
C GLN A 146 -3.85 14.19 -14.39
N GLY A 147 -4.20 13.00 -13.91
CA GLY A 147 -4.52 12.82 -12.48
C GLY A 147 -5.92 13.29 -12.10
N TYR A 148 -6.85 13.40 -13.05
CA TYR A 148 -8.27 13.65 -12.80
C TYR A 148 -9.14 12.57 -13.43
N PHE A 149 -10.25 12.25 -12.77
CA PHE A 149 -11.36 11.52 -13.39
C PHE A 149 -12.43 12.49 -13.87
N ARG A 150 -13.01 12.20 -15.03
CA ARG A 150 -14.25 12.83 -15.47
C ARG A 150 -15.44 11.97 -15.03
N ILE A 151 -16.41 12.63 -14.43
CA ILE A 151 -17.62 12.03 -13.87
C ILE A 151 -18.85 12.80 -14.37
N SER A 152 -19.98 12.11 -14.45
CA SER A 152 -21.27 12.73 -14.76
C SER A 152 -21.93 13.23 -13.47
N THR A 153 -22.34 14.50 -13.45
CA THR A 153 -23.01 15.15 -12.30
C THR A 153 -24.29 15.84 -12.76
N TRP A 154 -25.09 16.36 -11.81
CA TRP A 154 -26.26 17.19 -12.14
C TRP A 154 -25.89 18.54 -12.79
N LEU A 155 -24.61 18.94 -12.75
CA LEU A 155 -24.06 20.12 -13.44
C LEU A 155 -23.46 19.76 -14.80
N GLY A 156 -23.73 18.55 -15.29
CA GLY A 156 -23.08 17.97 -16.46
C GLY A 156 -21.75 17.29 -16.11
N GLU A 157 -20.92 17.12 -17.14
CA GLU A 157 -19.60 16.50 -17.01
C GLU A 157 -18.67 17.40 -16.19
N LYS A 158 -18.00 16.81 -15.20
CA LYS A 158 -17.06 17.49 -14.29
C LYS A 158 -15.84 16.64 -14.04
N TRP A 159 -14.77 17.27 -13.62
CA TRP A 159 -13.52 16.62 -13.26
C TRP A 159 -13.32 16.61 -11.75
N ILE A 160 -12.74 15.53 -11.24
CA ILE A 160 -12.33 15.39 -9.84
C ILE A 160 -10.86 14.99 -9.79
N PRO A 161 -10.04 15.57 -8.89
CA PRO A 161 -8.65 15.18 -8.75
C PRO A 161 -8.54 13.78 -8.17
N ILE A 162 -7.51 13.05 -8.58
CA ILE A 162 -7.14 11.75 -8.04
C ILE A 162 -6.09 12.00 -6.99
N ASP A 163 -6.53 11.97 -5.74
CA ASP A 163 -5.66 12.01 -4.57
C ASP A 163 -5.79 10.69 -3.80
N GLU A 164 -5.10 10.60 -2.67
CA GLU A 164 -5.11 9.41 -1.79
C GLU A 164 -6.51 9.04 -1.25
N GLN A 165 -7.49 9.93 -1.44
CA GLN A 165 -8.85 9.81 -0.91
C GLN A 165 -9.88 9.49 -2.01
N VAL A 166 -9.43 9.29 -3.25
CA VAL A 166 -10.21 8.72 -4.34
C VAL A 166 -9.73 7.30 -4.57
N ILE A 167 -10.58 6.35 -4.18
CA ILE A 167 -10.28 4.92 -4.28
C ILE A 167 -10.90 4.38 -5.56
N VAL A 168 -10.18 3.52 -6.27
CA VAL A 168 -10.74 2.72 -7.37
C VAL A 168 -10.71 1.26 -6.93
N PRO A 169 -11.79 0.75 -6.34
CA PRO A 169 -11.88 -0.66 -6.01
C PRO A 169 -11.82 -1.50 -7.28
N GLN A 170 -11.13 -2.64 -7.20
CA GLN A 170 -11.12 -3.65 -8.24
C GLN A 170 -12.23 -4.65 -7.93
N PRO A 171 -13.24 -4.79 -8.80
CA PRO A 171 -14.24 -5.83 -8.68
C PRO A 171 -13.56 -7.20 -8.59
N MET A 172 -14.13 -8.10 -7.79
CA MET A 172 -13.66 -9.47 -7.72
C MET A 172 -14.82 -10.45 -7.70
N GLU A 173 -14.52 -11.70 -8.03
CA GLU A 173 -15.42 -12.81 -7.74
C GLU A 173 -15.71 -12.84 -6.23
N PRO A 174 -17.00 -12.93 -5.83
CA PRO A 174 -17.39 -12.96 -4.43
C PRO A 174 -16.59 -13.99 -3.64
N LYS A 175 -15.82 -13.51 -2.65
CA LYS A 175 -14.90 -14.33 -1.87
C LYS A 175 -15.42 -14.45 -0.44
N PRO A 176 -15.79 -15.65 0.04
CA PRO A 176 -16.15 -15.84 1.43
C PRO A 176 -14.92 -15.65 2.33
N LEU A 177 -15.05 -14.79 3.34
CA LEU A 177 -14.05 -14.54 4.36
C LEU A 177 -14.59 -14.94 5.73
N LYS A 178 -13.72 -15.42 6.60
CA LYS A 178 -14.02 -15.69 8.00
C LYS A 178 -13.28 -14.66 8.85
N LEU A 179 -14.01 -13.74 9.45
CA LEU A 179 -13.49 -12.80 10.43
C LEU A 179 -13.50 -13.49 11.80
N VAL A 180 -12.45 -13.26 12.57
CA VAL A 180 -12.28 -13.82 13.92
C VAL A 180 -12.61 -12.75 14.97
N PRO A 181 -12.88 -13.13 16.23
CA PRO A 181 -12.98 -12.16 17.31
C PRO A 181 -11.75 -11.25 17.36
N GLY A 182 -11.97 -9.95 17.46
CA GLY A 182 -10.93 -8.92 17.42
C GLY A 182 -10.63 -8.37 16.03
N SER A 183 -11.14 -8.95 14.94
CA SER A 183 -10.96 -8.40 13.58
C SER A 183 -11.62 -7.01 13.47
N PRO A 184 -10.86 -5.94 13.19
CA PRO A 184 -11.41 -4.62 12.96
C PRO A 184 -11.96 -4.50 11.53
N VAL A 185 -13.06 -3.79 11.40
CA VAL A 185 -13.61 -3.34 10.11
C VAL A 185 -13.77 -1.83 10.14
N TYR A 186 -13.72 -1.21 8.97
CA TYR A 186 -13.54 0.23 8.82
C TYR A 186 -14.53 0.80 7.81
N ASP A 187 -14.97 2.04 8.01
CA ASP A 187 -15.78 2.76 7.01
C ASP A 187 -14.94 3.13 5.78
N LYS A 188 -13.61 3.18 5.95
CA LYS A 188 -12.65 3.52 4.90
C LYS A 188 -11.45 2.58 4.86
N ALA A 189 -10.96 2.27 3.67
CA ALA A 189 -9.74 1.49 3.45
C ALA A 189 -8.46 2.30 3.76
N ASP A 190 -8.31 2.71 5.02
CA ASP A 190 -7.27 3.61 5.49
C ASP A 190 -6.72 3.11 6.84
N TYR A 191 -5.41 2.82 6.88
CA TYR A 191 -4.72 2.31 8.05
C TYR A 191 -4.69 3.28 9.23
N SER A 192 -4.91 4.58 8.98
CA SER A 192 -5.00 5.62 10.03
C SER A 192 -6.40 5.80 10.58
N SER A 193 -7.42 5.19 9.96
CA SER A 193 -8.80 5.35 10.38
C SER A 193 -9.10 4.57 11.66
N LYS A 194 -10.00 5.10 12.49
CA LYS A 194 -10.52 4.33 13.62
C LYS A 194 -11.39 3.19 13.09
N PRO A 195 -11.30 1.98 13.66
CA PRO A 195 -12.24 0.91 13.32
C PRO A 195 -13.67 1.39 13.54
N ALA A 196 -14.53 1.18 12.54
CA ALA A 196 -15.96 1.38 12.68
C ALA A 196 -16.55 0.36 13.66
N ARG A 197 -15.98 -0.86 13.68
CA ARG A 197 -16.37 -1.94 14.58
C ARG A 197 -15.25 -2.96 14.73
N ILE A 198 -15.23 -3.63 15.87
CA ILE A 198 -14.41 -4.81 16.13
C ILE A 198 -15.34 -6.01 16.26
N MET A 199 -15.05 -7.10 15.54
CA MET A 199 -15.87 -8.30 15.63
C MET A 199 -15.73 -8.93 17.02
N GLU A 200 -16.83 -9.14 17.75
CA GLU A 200 -16.79 -9.82 19.06
C GLU A 200 -16.84 -11.35 18.91
N THR A 201 -17.52 -11.83 17.87
CA THR A 201 -17.68 -13.26 17.57
C THR A 201 -17.15 -13.58 16.17
N PRO A 202 -16.82 -14.85 15.88
CA PRO A 202 -16.48 -15.23 14.51
C PRO A 202 -17.66 -15.01 13.56
N VAL A 203 -17.45 -14.31 12.45
CA VAL A 203 -18.49 -14.02 11.45
C VAL A 203 -17.98 -14.42 10.06
N ARG A 204 -18.86 -14.96 9.22
CA ARG A 204 -18.59 -15.18 7.80
C ARG A 204 -19.16 -14.02 7.01
N VAL A 205 -18.34 -13.40 6.17
CA VAL A 205 -18.71 -12.28 5.30
C VAL A 205 -18.33 -12.61 3.87
N VAL A 206 -18.85 -11.83 2.92
CA VAL A 206 -18.51 -11.97 1.50
C VAL A 206 -17.80 -10.69 1.06
N ALA A 207 -16.58 -10.83 0.56
CA ALA A 207 -15.88 -9.76 -0.12
C ALA A 207 -16.28 -9.70 -1.59
N PHE A 208 -16.55 -8.51 -2.11
CA PHE A 208 -17.02 -8.32 -3.49
C PHE A 208 -16.11 -7.39 -4.33
N GLU A 209 -15.23 -6.63 -3.66
CA GLU A 209 -14.18 -5.85 -4.32
C GLU A 209 -12.95 -5.73 -3.40
N LYS A 210 -11.82 -5.34 -3.98
CA LYS A 210 -10.57 -5.11 -3.25
C LYS A 210 -9.95 -3.78 -3.61
N TYR A 211 -9.26 -3.19 -2.66
CA TYR A 211 -8.39 -2.05 -2.89
C TYR A 211 -7.08 -2.30 -2.16
N GLN A 212 -5.98 -2.45 -2.91
CA GLN A 212 -4.68 -2.85 -2.34
C GLN A 212 -4.81 -4.10 -1.44
N ARG A 213 -4.55 -3.95 -0.14
CA ARG A 213 -4.63 -4.99 0.90
C ARG A 213 -5.95 -4.99 1.67
N TRP A 214 -6.95 -4.30 1.16
CA TRP A 214 -8.28 -4.18 1.74
C TRP A 214 -9.31 -4.93 0.89
N TYR A 215 -10.25 -5.56 1.57
CA TYR A 215 -11.44 -6.18 1.01
C TYR A 215 -12.65 -5.35 1.43
N HIS A 216 -13.49 -5.00 0.48
CA HIS A 216 -14.81 -4.46 0.79
C HIS A 216 -15.77 -5.62 0.98
N ILE A 217 -16.42 -5.68 2.14
CA ILE A 217 -17.19 -6.83 2.60
C ILE A 217 -18.62 -6.41 2.93
N HIS A 218 -19.58 -7.29 2.61
CA HIS A 218 -20.94 -7.16 3.11
C HIS A 218 -21.02 -7.62 4.57
N THR A 219 -21.54 -6.77 5.45
CA THR A 219 -21.83 -7.11 6.85
C THR A 219 -23.31 -6.89 7.17
N GLU A 220 -23.79 -7.41 8.30
CA GLU A 220 -25.19 -7.24 8.71
C GLU A 220 -25.59 -5.78 8.93
N ASN A 221 -24.63 -4.89 9.22
CA ASN A 221 -24.86 -3.46 9.46
C ASN A 221 -24.47 -2.59 8.26
N GLY A 222 -24.34 -3.18 7.07
CA GLY A 222 -23.87 -2.50 5.87
C GLY A 222 -22.46 -2.90 5.47
N ASP A 223 -21.98 -2.27 4.41
CA ASP A 223 -20.68 -2.59 3.82
C ASP A 223 -19.54 -1.97 4.63
N ALA A 224 -18.41 -2.67 4.70
CA ALA A 224 -17.24 -2.20 5.44
C ALA A 224 -15.94 -2.69 4.81
N TRP A 225 -14.84 -2.02 5.09
CA TRP A 225 -13.51 -2.40 4.66
C TRP A 225 -12.82 -3.26 5.72
N TYR A 226 -12.21 -4.35 5.26
CA TYR A 226 -11.47 -5.29 6.10
C TYR A 226 -10.10 -5.56 5.49
N SER A 227 -9.05 -5.49 6.29
CA SER A 227 -7.72 -5.92 5.88
C SER A 227 -7.29 -7.11 6.74
N PRO A 228 -6.93 -8.27 6.16
CA PRO A 228 -6.42 -9.41 6.94
C PRO A 228 -5.03 -9.14 7.55
N PHE A 229 -4.42 -8.01 7.20
CA PHE A 229 -3.15 -7.56 7.76
C PHE A 229 -3.34 -6.63 8.96
N ILE A 230 -4.58 -6.25 9.27
CA ILE A 230 -4.93 -5.42 10.42
C ILE A 230 -5.85 -6.20 11.34
N GLY A 231 -5.50 -6.23 12.61
CA GLY A 231 -6.19 -7.04 13.59
C GLY A 231 -5.46 -8.34 13.91
N PRO A 232 -5.96 -9.08 14.90
CA PRO A 232 -5.32 -10.30 15.36
C PRO A 232 -5.38 -11.41 14.32
N SER A 233 -4.22 -12.00 14.02
CA SER A 233 -4.14 -13.40 13.58
C SER A 233 -4.41 -14.37 14.74
N ASP A 234 -4.19 -13.91 15.97
CA ASP A 234 -4.05 -14.76 17.15
C ASP A 234 -5.23 -14.61 18.12
N LYS A 235 -5.61 -15.72 18.76
CA LYS A 235 -6.66 -15.71 19.79
C LYS A 235 -6.18 -14.97 21.02
N VAL A 236 -7.09 -14.24 21.67
CA VAL A 236 -6.87 -13.79 23.06
C VAL A 236 -6.80 -15.02 23.96
N ALA A 237 -5.75 -15.10 24.76
CA ALA A 237 -5.60 -16.10 25.80
C ALA A 237 -5.47 -15.40 27.16
N PRO A 238 -6.03 -15.96 28.24
CA PRO A 238 -5.70 -15.50 29.58
C PRO A 238 -4.18 -15.51 29.78
N ALA A 239 -3.66 -14.43 30.36
CA ALA A 239 -2.26 -14.29 30.68
C ALA A 239 -2.17 -13.65 32.05
N ASP A 240 -1.94 -14.44 33.09
CA ASP A 240 -1.67 -13.92 34.42
C ASP A 240 -0.16 -13.73 34.58
N LYS A 241 0.35 -12.58 34.12
CA LYS A 241 1.80 -12.32 34.03
C LYS A 241 2.13 -10.92 34.51
N GLU A 242 3.11 -10.81 35.39
CA GLU A 242 3.74 -9.53 35.71
C GLU A 242 4.70 -9.12 34.59
N LEU A 243 4.52 -7.89 34.09
CA LEU A 243 5.32 -7.27 33.05
C LEU A 243 6.11 -6.14 33.65
N ASN A 244 7.43 -6.21 33.56
CA ASN A 244 8.30 -5.09 33.88
C ASN A 244 8.44 -4.19 32.65
N LEU A 245 7.69 -3.09 32.64
CA LEU A 245 7.60 -2.18 31.51
C LEU A 245 8.54 -0.98 31.74
N PRO A 246 9.42 -0.66 30.77
CA PRO A 246 10.23 0.55 30.86
C PRO A 246 9.38 1.80 30.70
N GLU A 247 9.97 2.95 31.02
CA GLU A 247 9.33 4.24 30.78
C GLU A 247 9.07 4.47 29.29
N GLY A 248 8.00 5.21 29.01
CA GLY A 248 7.66 5.69 27.69
C GLY A 248 6.78 4.74 26.87
N ILE A 249 6.39 3.59 27.41
CA ILE A 249 5.58 2.61 26.69
C ILE A 249 4.12 3.10 26.60
N PRO A 250 3.56 3.25 25.39
CA PRO A 250 2.17 3.68 25.22
C PRO A 250 1.19 2.53 25.50
N ILE A 251 0.15 2.82 26.28
CA ILE A 251 -1.06 1.98 26.31
C ILE A 251 -1.93 2.35 25.13
N ARG A 252 -2.35 1.35 24.37
CA ARG A 252 -3.16 1.52 23.18
C ARG A 252 -4.56 0.97 23.39
N GLU A 253 -5.53 1.58 22.72
CA GLU A 253 -6.92 1.11 22.77
C GLU A 253 -7.09 -0.30 22.17
N TYR A 254 -6.25 -0.67 21.20
CA TYR A 254 -6.36 -1.93 20.47
C TYR A 254 -5.02 -2.67 20.34
N ALA A 255 -5.09 -4.01 20.31
CA ALA A 255 -3.95 -4.90 20.11
C ALA A 255 -3.78 -5.33 18.65
N PHE A 256 -3.30 -4.42 17.81
CA PHE A 256 -2.81 -4.72 16.46
C PHE A 256 -1.88 -3.59 15.97
N ASP A 257 -0.98 -3.87 15.05
CA ASP A 257 -0.03 -2.87 14.58
C ASP A 257 -0.67 -1.96 13.50
N THR A 258 -0.97 -0.71 13.85
CA THR A 258 -1.24 0.35 12.87
C THR A 258 -0.51 1.63 13.26
N TYR A 259 -0.11 2.39 12.24
CA TYR A 259 0.74 3.57 12.34
C TYR A 259 0.19 4.70 13.22
N GLN A 260 -1.10 4.69 13.58
CA GLN A 260 -1.75 5.78 14.33
C GLN A 260 -2.74 5.27 15.40
N LEU A 261 -2.45 4.14 16.04
CA LEU A 261 -3.27 3.76 17.20
C LEU A 261 -3.26 4.88 18.24
N HIS A 262 -4.46 5.20 18.70
CA HIS A 262 -4.67 6.16 19.78
C HIS A 262 -4.00 5.62 21.06
N SER A 263 -2.96 6.33 21.50
CA SER A 263 -2.36 6.11 22.81
C SER A 263 -3.31 6.66 23.86
N LEU A 264 -3.83 5.78 24.72
CA LEU A 264 -4.67 6.17 25.86
C LEU A 264 -3.84 6.88 26.93
N CYS A 265 -2.59 6.46 27.11
CA CYS A 265 -1.60 7.12 27.94
C CYS A 265 -0.19 6.63 27.61
N GLN A 266 0.81 7.22 28.26
CA GLN A 266 2.18 6.74 28.27
C GLN A 266 2.58 6.36 29.70
N LEU A 267 3.17 5.18 29.85
CA LEU A 267 3.54 4.64 31.17
C LEU A 267 4.91 5.16 31.62
N SER A 268 5.02 5.49 32.90
CA SER A 268 6.31 5.51 33.58
C SER A 268 6.82 4.08 33.76
N ALA A 269 8.12 3.90 34.02
CA ALA A 269 8.69 2.59 34.31
C ALA A 269 7.98 1.96 35.53
N GLN A 270 7.42 0.75 35.37
CA GLN A 270 6.68 0.07 36.42
C GLN A 270 6.44 -1.41 36.11
N THR A 271 6.14 -2.18 37.15
CA THR A 271 5.62 -3.55 37.00
C THR A 271 4.09 -3.51 36.97
N ILE A 272 3.48 -4.04 35.91
CA ILE A 272 2.02 -4.16 35.78
C ILE A 272 1.64 -5.61 35.56
N ARG A 273 0.52 -6.02 36.16
CA ARG A 273 -0.09 -7.32 35.91
C ARG A 273 -0.92 -7.27 34.64
N ALA A 274 -0.54 -8.07 33.65
CA ALA A 274 -1.42 -8.41 32.55
C ALA A 274 -2.39 -9.52 32.97
N TYR A 275 -3.58 -9.52 32.37
CA TYR A 275 -4.61 -10.55 32.57
C TYR A 275 -4.94 -11.30 31.29
N GLU A 276 -4.62 -10.75 30.11
CA GLU A 276 -4.79 -11.40 28.82
C GLU A 276 -3.61 -11.10 27.87
N LYS A 277 -3.33 -12.00 26.94
CA LYS A 277 -2.32 -11.87 25.89
C LYS A 277 -2.96 -12.15 24.53
N ARG A 278 -2.51 -11.42 23.50
CA ARG A 278 -2.89 -11.58 22.10
C ARG A 278 -1.67 -11.30 21.23
N GLY A 279 -1.05 -12.33 20.65
CA GLY A 279 0.25 -12.17 19.97
C GLY A 279 1.27 -11.57 20.96
N ASP A 280 2.02 -10.55 20.55
CA ASP A 280 2.94 -9.80 21.44
C ASP A 280 2.27 -8.70 22.27
N TRP A 281 0.95 -8.59 22.22
CA TRP A 281 0.19 -7.63 23.00
C TRP A 281 -0.30 -8.23 24.31
N TYR A 282 -0.21 -7.45 25.37
CA TYR A 282 -0.74 -7.79 26.68
C TYR A 282 -1.80 -6.79 27.10
N HIS A 283 -2.92 -7.28 27.59
CA HIS A 283 -4.00 -6.47 28.12
C HIS A 283 -3.71 -6.11 29.57
N VAL A 284 -3.74 -4.82 29.88
CA VAL A 284 -3.32 -4.26 31.15
C VAL A 284 -4.26 -3.13 31.56
N GLN A 285 -4.42 -2.97 32.88
CA GLN A 285 -5.11 -1.83 33.46
C GLN A 285 -4.06 -0.89 34.04
N ALA A 286 -3.89 0.28 33.43
CA ALA A 286 -2.95 1.29 33.90
C ALA A 286 -3.32 2.69 33.39
N CYS A 287 -2.79 3.72 34.05
CA CYS A 287 -3.21 5.11 33.87
C CYS A 287 -4.72 5.37 34.06
N GLY A 288 -5.42 4.53 34.83
CA GLY A 288 -6.89 4.61 34.96
C GLY A 288 -7.66 4.15 33.71
N SER A 289 -6.96 3.58 32.72
CA SER A 289 -7.53 3.06 31.48
C SER A 289 -7.34 1.56 31.38
N ASP A 290 -8.18 0.93 30.55
CA ASP A 290 -8.10 -0.47 30.14
C ASP A 290 -7.56 -0.51 28.71
N GLY A 291 -6.47 -1.23 28.45
CA GLY A 291 -5.84 -1.20 27.14
C GLY A 291 -4.69 -2.19 26.95
N TRP A 292 -4.07 -2.11 25.78
CA TRP A 292 -3.07 -3.06 25.31
C TRP A 292 -1.69 -2.44 25.24
N VAL A 293 -0.71 -3.18 25.72
CA VAL A 293 0.72 -2.84 25.60
C VAL A 293 1.41 -3.86 24.72
N LEU A 294 2.18 -3.38 23.75
CA LEU A 294 3.06 -4.24 22.96
C LEU A 294 4.29 -4.54 23.80
N VAL A 295 4.42 -5.79 24.24
CA VAL A 295 5.64 -6.30 24.86
C VAL A 295 6.18 -7.34 23.90
N PRO A 296 7.14 -6.97 23.03
CA PRO A 296 7.82 -7.95 22.21
C PRO A 296 8.33 -9.04 23.14
N ASP A 297 8.07 -10.30 22.81
CA ASP A 297 8.61 -11.41 23.59
C ASP A 297 10.12 -11.20 23.76
N PRO A 298 10.72 -11.36 24.97
CA PRO A 298 12.17 -11.32 25.16
C PRO A 298 12.95 -12.26 24.22
N ALA A 299 12.27 -13.16 23.49
CA ALA A 299 12.80 -13.94 22.38
C ALA A 299 13.46 -13.13 21.24
N PHE A 300 13.24 -11.82 21.10
CA PHE A 300 13.98 -10.97 20.13
C PHE A 300 15.10 -10.13 20.76
N ARG A 301 15.61 -10.54 21.93
CA ARG A 301 16.90 -10.07 22.42
C ARG A 301 18.01 -10.81 21.70
N ILE A 302 18.80 -10.09 20.92
CA ILE A 302 20.03 -10.62 20.35
C ILE A 302 21.17 -10.14 21.22
N THR A 303 21.94 -11.06 21.77
CA THR A 303 23.14 -10.74 22.55
C THR A 303 24.34 -11.17 21.73
N ASP A 304 25.40 -10.36 21.74
CA ASP A 304 26.64 -10.81 21.11
C ASP A 304 27.26 -11.98 21.88
N GLU A 305 28.15 -12.73 21.23
CA GLU A 305 28.79 -13.91 21.83
C GLU A 305 29.55 -13.58 23.12
N THR A 306 30.02 -12.33 23.25
CA THR A 306 30.78 -11.88 24.42
C THR A 306 29.92 -11.31 25.54
N GLN A 307 28.60 -11.23 25.34
CA GLN A 307 27.63 -10.61 26.25
C GLN A 307 27.95 -9.16 26.64
N ARG A 308 28.71 -8.48 25.78
CA ARG A 308 29.08 -7.07 25.95
C ARG A 308 28.01 -6.14 25.43
N ILE A 309 27.25 -6.58 24.42
CA ILE A 309 26.15 -5.81 23.87
C ILE A 309 24.90 -6.68 23.70
N SER A 310 23.74 -6.10 23.94
CA SER A 310 22.46 -6.73 23.62
C SER A 310 21.53 -5.74 22.92
N LEU A 311 20.79 -6.23 21.94
CA LEU A 311 19.78 -5.48 21.19
C LEU A 311 18.41 -6.06 21.51
N ASP A 312 17.60 -5.28 22.21
CA ASP A 312 16.18 -5.55 22.44
C ASP A 312 15.40 -5.03 21.24
N ILE A 313 15.05 -5.89 20.27
CA ILE A 313 14.30 -5.46 19.08
C ILE A 313 12.84 -5.18 19.49
N GLN A 314 12.36 -3.97 19.18
CA GLN A 314 11.00 -3.53 19.48
C GLN A 314 10.06 -3.62 18.28
N SER A 315 10.57 -3.37 17.09
CA SER A 315 9.80 -3.51 15.84
C SER A 315 10.70 -3.82 14.66
N ILE A 316 10.15 -4.55 13.69
CA ILE A 316 10.75 -4.79 12.37
C ILE A 316 9.66 -4.52 11.35
N ARG A 317 9.88 -3.59 10.42
CA ARG A 317 8.90 -3.25 9.38
C ARG A 317 9.54 -3.13 8.01
N TRP A 318 8.82 -3.55 6.98
CA TRP A 318 9.17 -3.33 5.57
C TRP A 318 8.33 -2.17 5.02
N ASP A 319 8.98 -1.13 4.49
CA ASP A 319 8.30 0.04 3.93
C ASP A 319 8.02 -0.06 2.42
N GLY A 320 8.48 -1.14 1.77
CA GLY A 320 8.39 -1.32 0.31
C GLY A 320 9.76 -1.35 -0.36
N GLU A 321 10.75 -0.68 0.22
CA GLU A 321 12.12 -0.57 -0.30
C GLU A 321 13.17 -1.05 0.70
N ARG A 322 12.92 -0.84 2.01
CA ARG A 322 13.87 -1.08 3.09
C ARG A 322 13.19 -1.76 4.28
N THR A 323 13.98 -2.58 4.97
CA THR A 323 13.59 -3.02 6.31
C THR A 323 14.11 -2.02 7.31
N ILE A 324 13.20 -1.56 8.17
CA ILE A 324 13.48 -0.68 9.30
C ILE A 324 13.34 -1.52 10.56
N LEU A 325 14.43 -1.61 11.32
CA LEU A 325 14.45 -2.24 12.63
C LEU A 325 14.55 -1.14 13.68
N GLN A 326 13.63 -1.15 14.64
CA GLN A 326 13.71 -0.29 15.82
C GLN A 326 13.97 -1.15 17.05
N GLY A 327 14.95 -0.77 17.84
CA GLY A 327 15.35 -1.53 19.00
C GLY A 327 16.08 -0.68 20.03
N ARG A 328 16.40 -1.33 21.13
CA ARG A 328 17.06 -0.74 22.29
C ARG A 328 18.40 -1.44 22.50
N LEU A 329 19.51 -0.74 22.29
CA LEU A 329 20.83 -1.31 22.55
C LEU A 329 21.22 -1.09 24.01
N LYS A 330 21.74 -2.15 24.65
CA LYS A 330 22.30 -2.14 26.00
C LYS A 330 23.75 -2.57 25.96
N LEU A 331 24.59 -1.79 26.61
CA LEU A 331 26.02 -2.08 26.81
C LEU A 331 26.23 -2.73 28.18
N SER A 332 27.20 -3.64 28.27
CA SER A 332 27.65 -4.17 29.56
C SER A 332 28.41 -3.12 30.36
N GLU A 333 28.49 -3.31 31.68
CA GLU A 333 29.23 -2.40 32.57
C GLU A 333 30.70 -2.20 32.15
N SER A 334 31.33 -3.23 31.57
CA SER A 334 32.71 -3.15 31.08
C SER A 334 32.89 -2.22 29.89
N LEU A 335 31.83 -1.91 29.14
CA LEU A 335 31.86 -0.98 28.01
C LEU A 335 31.38 0.43 28.38
N ASN A 336 30.68 0.59 29.52
CA ASN A 336 30.14 1.88 29.98
C ASN A 336 31.22 2.89 30.38
N SER A 337 32.47 2.47 30.56
CA SER A 337 33.60 3.33 30.95
C SER A 337 34.53 3.68 29.79
N LEU A 338 34.11 3.48 28.54
CA LEU A 338 34.93 3.75 27.36
C LEU A 338 34.77 5.20 26.91
N ASP A 339 35.89 5.92 26.80
CA ASP A 339 35.95 7.29 26.27
C ASP A 339 35.90 7.34 24.72
N HIS A 340 35.43 6.27 24.08
CA HIS A 340 35.36 6.17 22.63
C HIS A 340 34.06 5.51 22.17
N PRO A 341 33.62 5.77 20.93
CA PRO A 341 32.39 5.18 20.40
C PRO A 341 32.43 3.65 20.40
N VAL A 342 31.29 3.04 20.68
CA VAL A 342 31.06 1.59 20.54
C VAL A 342 30.44 1.33 19.18
N PHE A 343 31.10 0.52 18.36
CA PHE A 343 30.60 0.08 17.07
C PHE A 343 30.00 -1.32 17.18
N PHE A 344 28.94 -1.57 16.43
CA PHE A 344 28.34 -2.89 16.34
C PHE A 344 27.84 -3.19 14.93
N GLU A 345 27.76 -4.47 14.61
CA GLU A 345 27.16 -5.00 13.40
C GLU A 345 26.01 -5.94 13.76
N LEU A 346 24.92 -5.85 13.00
CA LEU A 346 23.82 -6.81 13.01
C LEU A 346 23.83 -7.54 11.67
N LEU A 347 24.17 -8.82 11.68
CA LEU A 347 24.25 -9.68 10.51
C LEU A 347 22.95 -10.44 10.31
N TYR A 348 22.52 -10.55 9.05
CA TYR A 348 21.38 -11.35 8.65
C TYR A 348 21.85 -12.62 7.96
N LEU A 349 21.41 -13.78 8.44
CA LEU A 349 21.86 -15.07 7.95
C LEU A 349 20.72 -15.88 7.33
N ASP A 350 21.04 -16.65 6.29
CA ASP A 350 20.16 -17.69 5.77
C ASP A 350 20.11 -18.93 6.70
N ALA A 351 19.34 -19.95 6.31
CA ALA A 351 19.19 -21.17 7.10
C ALA A 351 20.50 -21.99 7.22
N ASN A 352 21.49 -21.71 6.36
CA ASN A 352 22.80 -22.35 6.32
C ASN A 352 23.90 -21.46 6.93
N ALA A 353 23.51 -20.39 7.65
CA ALA A 353 24.42 -19.42 8.24
C ALA A 353 25.26 -18.58 7.25
N ASN A 354 24.87 -18.49 5.97
CA ASN A 354 25.50 -17.58 5.02
C ASN A 354 25.02 -16.14 5.27
N GLU A 355 25.93 -15.17 5.22
CA GLU A 355 25.59 -13.75 5.33
C GLU A 355 24.79 -13.29 4.11
N LEU A 356 23.57 -12.85 4.35
CA LEU A 356 22.67 -12.26 3.35
C LEU A 356 22.74 -10.73 3.34
N GLY A 357 23.18 -10.13 4.45
CA GLY A 357 23.36 -8.69 4.58
C GLY A 357 23.84 -8.30 5.97
N ARG A 358 24.11 -7.01 6.14
CA ARG A 358 24.56 -6.42 7.40
C ARG A 358 24.01 -5.02 7.60
N MET A 359 23.70 -4.68 8.85
CA MET A 359 23.54 -3.30 9.30
C MET A 359 24.66 -2.99 10.29
N ALA A 360 25.17 -1.76 10.27
CA ALA A 360 26.16 -1.29 11.24
C ALA A 360 25.66 -0.01 11.92
N GLY A 361 26.09 0.18 13.15
CA GLY A 361 25.81 1.40 13.90
C GLY A 361 26.93 1.71 14.89
N ASN A 362 26.97 2.95 15.34
CA ASN A 362 27.84 3.40 16.42
C ASN A 362 27.03 4.11 17.48
N ILE A 363 27.55 4.08 18.71
CA ILE A 363 27.07 4.87 19.83
C ILE A 363 28.25 5.68 20.31
N ASP A 364 28.13 7.00 20.25
CA ASP A 364 29.11 7.92 20.81
C ASP A 364 28.89 8.05 22.33
N SER A 365 29.99 8.15 23.08
CA SER A 365 30.14 8.26 24.55
C SER A 365 28.85 8.41 25.38
N MET A 366 28.67 7.56 26.40
CA MET A 366 27.51 7.64 27.30
C MET A 366 27.92 7.79 28.76
N ASP A 367 27.16 8.62 29.47
CA ASP A 367 26.99 8.52 30.92
C ASP A 367 26.30 7.18 31.23
N SER A 368 26.81 6.47 32.22
CA SER A 368 26.48 5.07 32.52
C SER A 368 24.98 4.78 32.62
N GLY A 369 24.47 3.87 31.78
CA GLY A 369 23.20 3.15 32.01
C GLY A 369 22.04 3.45 31.06
N ASP A 370 22.18 4.37 30.10
CA ASP A 370 21.08 4.73 29.21
C ASP A 370 20.87 3.73 28.06
N ILE A 371 19.59 3.43 27.84
CA ILE A 371 19.12 2.55 26.76
C ILE A 371 18.93 3.40 25.50
N ASN A 372 19.74 3.19 24.46
CA ASN A 372 19.58 3.93 23.21
C ASN A 372 18.47 3.35 22.36
N GLU A 373 17.51 4.19 21.98
CA GLU A 373 16.62 3.89 20.86
C GLU A 373 17.41 4.00 19.56
N LEU A 374 17.48 2.88 18.86
CA LEU A 374 18.21 2.72 17.61
C LEU A 374 17.21 2.45 16.50
N THR A 375 17.36 3.13 15.38
CA THR A 375 16.68 2.81 14.12
C THR A 375 17.71 2.39 13.09
N LEU A 376 17.75 1.11 12.76
CA LEU A 376 18.59 0.58 11.70
C LEU A 376 17.78 0.38 10.41
N LYS A 377 18.43 0.56 9.26
CA LYS A 377 17.82 0.40 7.93
C LYS A 377 18.70 -0.46 7.04
N THR A 378 18.10 -1.40 6.32
CA THR A 378 18.77 -2.18 5.26
C THR A 378 17.93 -2.24 4.01
N GLU A 379 18.60 -2.34 2.88
CA GLU A 379 18.01 -2.78 1.62
C GLU A 379 17.73 -4.30 1.74
N GLY A 380 16.51 -4.74 1.42
CA GLY A 380 16.09 -6.15 1.52
C GLY A 380 15.03 -6.43 2.59
N ASN A 381 14.05 -7.26 2.25
CA ASN A 381 12.86 -7.55 3.07
C ASN A 381 13.12 -8.64 4.10
N LEU A 382 13.14 -8.29 5.40
CA LEU A 382 13.46 -9.21 6.50
C LEU A 382 12.51 -10.43 6.65
N SER A 383 11.46 -10.56 5.85
CA SER A 383 10.58 -11.75 5.86
C SER A 383 11.23 -13.06 5.41
N SER A 384 12.39 -13.04 4.75
CA SER A 384 13.08 -14.24 4.23
C SER A 384 14.19 -14.80 5.13
N TYR A 385 14.40 -14.24 6.32
CA TYR A 385 15.58 -14.51 7.14
C TYR A 385 15.25 -15.44 8.28
N SER A 386 16.16 -16.37 8.57
CA SER A 386 16.00 -17.36 9.64
C SER A 386 16.72 -16.97 10.92
N ASN A 387 17.84 -16.23 10.83
CA ASN A 387 18.67 -15.88 11.99
C ASN A 387 19.27 -14.46 11.89
N MET A 388 19.50 -13.85 13.05
CA MET A 388 20.21 -12.57 13.19
C MET A 388 21.31 -12.69 14.23
N VAL A 389 22.49 -12.11 13.98
CA VAL A 389 23.64 -12.16 14.89
C VAL A 389 24.15 -10.76 15.16
N LEU A 390 24.25 -10.40 16.44
CA LEU A 390 24.82 -9.13 16.89
C LEU A 390 26.31 -9.31 17.18
N ARG A 391 27.15 -8.40 16.68
CA ARG A 391 28.60 -8.40 16.89
C ARG A 391 29.07 -7.05 17.39
N TYR A 392 29.84 -7.05 18.47
CA TYR A 392 30.62 -5.89 18.89
C TYR A 392 31.84 -5.73 17.99
N VAL A 393 32.12 -4.51 17.53
CA VAL A 393 33.29 -4.19 16.70
C VAL A 393 34.20 -3.25 17.49
N ASP A 394 35.40 -3.72 17.81
CA ASP A 394 36.39 -2.93 18.53
C ASP A 394 37.00 -1.87 17.59
N SER A 395 36.82 -0.59 17.92
CA SER A 395 37.35 0.54 17.15
C SER A 395 38.88 0.58 17.10
N VAL A 396 39.56 -0.05 18.06
CA VAL A 396 41.04 0.00 18.16
C VAL A 396 41.71 -1.03 17.24
N ASN A 397 40.99 -2.07 16.80
CA ASN A 397 41.51 -3.11 15.91
C ASN A 397 40.42 -3.69 14.98
N PRO A 398 39.99 -2.95 13.94
CA PRO A 398 38.94 -3.40 13.02
C PRO A 398 39.31 -4.62 12.15
N GLY A 399 40.54 -5.13 12.22
CA GLY A 399 41.06 -6.25 11.43
C GLY A 399 41.14 -7.61 12.12
N LEU A 400 40.77 -7.72 13.40
CA LEU A 400 40.85 -8.98 14.17
C LEU A 400 39.44 -9.51 14.52
N SER A 401 38.63 -9.79 13.51
CA SER A 401 37.45 -10.65 13.68
C SER A 401 37.92 -12.10 13.79
N THR A 402 37.90 -12.68 14.98
CA THR A 402 38.12 -14.11 15.17
C THR A 402 36.98 -14.89 14.52
N HIS A 403 37.25 -15.53 13.38
CA HIS A 403 36.36 -16.59 12.88
C HIS A 403 36.28 -17.70 13.94
N PRO A 404 35.08 -18.18 14.33
CA PRO A 404 34.99 -19.40 15.09
C PRO A 404 35.46 -20.57 14.23
N ALA A 405 36.31 -21.43 14.78
CA ALA A 405 36.58 -22.74 14.20
C ALA A 405 35.28 -23.56 14.23
N ASN A 406 34.95 -24.19 13.09
CA ASN A 406 33.75 -24.98 12.79
C ASN A 406 33.22 -25.87 13.92
#